data_AF-A0A5A7N4I0-F1
#
_entry.id   AF-A0A5A7N4I0-F1
#
_cell.length_a   1.000
_cell.length_b   1.000
_cell.length_c   1.000
_cell.angle_alpha   90.00
_cell.angle_beta   90.00
_cell.angle_gamma   90.00
#
_symmetry.space_group_name_H-M   'P 1'
#
loop_
_entity.id
_entity.type
_entity.pdbx_description
1 polymer ?
#
loop_
_entity_poly.entity_id
_entity_poly.type
_entity_poly.pdbx_seq_one_letter_code
_entity_poly.pdbx_strand_id
1 'polypeptide(L)'
;MKLGRGGIREIEFFTQINQLIAGGRNPALRSKATLETLDHLVQHNRIKAIERDELAQAYQFLRMIEHRLQMIHDAQTHKIPEQPDDLARIACFCGFTSPDALHSALKNHLDPVSRHYEALLPAGDETEDSGYPNEAALLSLLEELGFANPSDMVQVIDRWQRGRYRALKTARARKLLSHCLKPLLEAFSGTQQPDRALSRFDSFIAQLPAGVQIFSLFQSNPSLFRLVARIMGIAPALAENMARHPHLVDAILDPDFFAPLPDQQALRADLETALKRARDYQDILDIVRRWTDERKFQLGVQALEAICNVRETSLSMTNLADA
;
A
#
# COMPACT_ATOMS: atom_id res chain seq x y z
N MET A 1 -16.37 -8.67 7.86
CA MET A 1 -16.02 -9.66 8.89
C MET A 1 -14.50 -9.76 9.13
N LYS A 2 -13.71 -10.33 8.22
CA LYS A 2 -12.23 -10.47 8.41
C LYS A 2 -11.40 -9.35 7.77
N LEU A 3 -11.94 -8.66 6.77
CA LEU A 3 -11.26 -7.64 5.94
C LEU A 3 -11.89 -6.23 6.02
N GLY A 4 -12.97 -6.08 6.78
CA GLY A 4 -13.65 -4.78 6.96
C GLY A 4 -13.21 -4.08 8.25
N ARG A 5 -13.46 -2.77 8.33
CA ARG A 5 -13.20 -1.93 9.51
C ARG A 5 -13.84 -2.55 10.77
N GLY A 6 -13.11 -2.59 11.88
CA GLY A 6 -13.50 -3.24 13.13
C GLY A 6 -13.41 -4.77 13.13
N GLY A 7 -12.92 -5.39 12.05
CA GLY A 7 -12.95 -6.84 11.88
C GLY A 7 -11.95 -7.61 12.73
N ILE A 8 -12.02 -8.95 12.68
CA ILE A 8 -11.17 -9.86 13.46
C ILE A 8 -9.66 -9.56 13.27
N ARG A 9 -9.25 -9.20 12.06
CA ARG A 9 -7.85 -8.84 11.77
C ARG A 9 -7.38 -7.60 12.52
N GLU A 10 -8.25 -6.62 12.75
CA GLU A 10 -7.85 -5.42 13.49
C GLU A 10 -7.62 -5.76 14.97
N ILE A 11 -8.38 -6.69 15.54
CA ILE A 11 -8.14 -7.22 16.90
C ILE A 11 -6.80 -7.98 16.94
N GLU A 12 -6.53 -8.83 15.94
CA GLU A 12 -5.27 -9.56 15.83
C GLU A 12 -4.08 -8.60 15.67
N PHE A 13 -4.19 -7.60 14.79
CA PHE A 13 -3.16 -6.58 14.61
C PHE A 13 -2.97 -5.71 15.85
N PHE A 14 -4.06 -5.35 16.56
CA PHE A 14 -3.97 -4.61 17.82
C PHE A 14 -3.09 -5.35 18.83
N THR A 15 -3.32 -6.66 18.99
CA THR A 15 -2.46 -7.49 19.85
C THR A 15 -1.03 -7.54 19.33
N GLN A 16 -0.82 -7.84 18.05
CA GLN A 16 0.52 -7.97 17.44
C GLN A 16 1.36 -6.68 17.50
N ILE A 17 0.75 -5.51 17.29
CA ILE A 17 1.44 -4.22 17.40
C ILE A 17 1.98 -4.02 18.82
N ASN A 18 1.16 -4.30 19.83
CA ASN A 18 1.62 -4.25 21.22
C ASN A 18 2.69 -5.30 21.53
N GLN A 19 2.61 -6.50 20.94
CA GLN A 19 3.66 -7.51 21.06
C GLN A 19 4.98 -7.07 20.42
N LEU A 20 4.95 -6.34 19.30
CA LEU A 20 6.16 -5.77 18.69
C LEU A 20 6.77 -4.66 19.56
N ILE A 21 5.92 -3.81 20.15
CA ILE A 21 6.37 -2.69 21.01
C ILE A 21 6.94 -3.21 22.34
N ALA A 22 6.33 -4.23 22.94
CA ALA A 22 6.62 -4.63 24.32
C ALA A 22 7.15 -6.07 24.48
N GLY A 23 6.94 -6.94 23.49
CA GLY A 23 7.34 -8.35 23.54
C GLY A 23 8.85 -8.58 23.43
N GLY A 24 9.62 -7.58 23.01
CA GLY A 24 11.08 -7.62 23.09
C GLY A 24 11.59 -7.78 24.53
N ARG A 25 10.98 -7.06 25.49
CA ARG A 25 11.39 -7.03 26.91
C ARG A 25 10.55 -7.93 27.82
N ASN A 26 9.33 -8.30 27.42
CA ASN A 26 8.44 -9.17 28.19
C ASN A 26 8.07 -10.44 27.41
N PRO A 27 8.71 -11.59 27.70
CA PRO A 27 8.42 -12.86 27.02
C PRO A 27 6.97 -13.35 27.16
N ALA A 28 6.29 -13.01 28.26
CA ALA A 28 4.88 -13.35 28.48
C ALA A 28 3.93 -12.75 27.42
N LEU A 29 4.34 -11.65 26.78
CA LEU A 29 3.58 -11.03 25.69
C LEU A 29 3.73 -11.76 24.37
N ARG A 30 4.53 -12.83 24.24
CA ARG A 30 4.76 -13.54 22.96
C ARG A 30 3.79 -14.71 22.71
N SER A 31 2.65 -14.75 23.42
CA SER A 31 1.64 -15.80 23.18
C SER A 31 1.12 -15.73 21.74
N LYS A 32 0.81 -16.90 21.17
CA LYS A 32 0.17 -17.02 19.85
C LYS A 32 -1.35 -16.81 19.92
N ALA A 33 -1.95 -16.89 21.11
CA ALA A 33 -3.39 -16.75 21.29
C ALA A 33 -3.77 -15.28 21.53
N THR A 34 -4.73 -14.76 20.73
CA THR A 34 -5.18 -13.36 20.79
C THR A 34 -5.79 -12.99 22.15
N LEU A 35 -6.66 -13.85 22.71
CA LEU A 35 -7.32 -13.59 24.00
C LEU A 35 -6.32 -13.59 25.17
N GLU A 36 -5.42 -14.58 25.23
CA GLU A 36 -4.35 -14.62 26.24
C GLU A 36 -3.43 -13.40 26.15
N THR A 37 -3.13 -12.95 24.93
CA THR A 37 -2.31 -11.76 24.70
C THR A 37 -3.00 -10.51 25.26
N LEU A 38 -4.32 -10.36 25.07
CA LEU A 38 -5.06 -9.24 25.66
C LEU A 38 -5.02 -9.25 27.19
N ASP A 39 -5.11 -10.42 27.83
CA ASP A 39 -5.00 -10.54 29.28
C ASP A 39 -3.60 -10.14 29.78
N HIS A 40 -2.55 -10.60 29.11
CA HIS A 40 -1.18 -10.20 29.45
C HIS A 40 -0.91 -8.70 29.20
N LEU A 41 -1.56 -8.09 28.21
CA LEU A 41 -1.45 -6.65 27.98
C LEU A 41 -2.04 -5.82 29.13
N VAL A 42 -3.14 -6.27 29.74
CA VAL A 42 -3.69 -5.64 30.96
C VAL A 42 -2.76 -5.84 32.14
N GLN A 43 -2.25 -7.07 32.35
CA GLN A 43 -1.32 -7.37 33.45
C GLN A 43 -0.04 -6.52 33.42
N HIS A 44 0.39 -6.12 32.21
CA HIS A 44 1.54 -5.25 32.00
C HIS A 44 1.18 -3.76 31.83
N ASN A 45 -0.04 -3.35 32.21
CA ASN A 45 -0.55 -1.97 32.14
C ASN A 45 -0.39 -1.31 30.76
N ARG A 46 -0.49 -2.09 29.68
CA ARG A 46 -0.40 -1.58 28.29
C ARG A 46 -1.75 -1.14 27.74
N ILE A 47 -2.81 -1.80 28.16
CA ILE A 47 -4.20 -1.50 27.79
C ILE A 47 -5.04 -1.49 29.07
N LYS A 48 -6.17 -0.79 29.05
CA LYS A 48 -7.11 -0.77 30.17
C LYS A 48 -7.94 -2.05 30.19
N ALA A 49 -8.42 -2.46 31.38
CA ALA A 49 -9.28 -3.63 31.51
C ALA A 49 -10.55 -3.54 30.64
N ILE A 50 -11.11 -2.33 30.49
CA ILE A 50 -12.27 -2.08 29.65
C ILE A 50 -11.99 -2.32 28.15
N GLU A 51 -10.78 -2.00 27.68
CA GLU A 51 -10.35 -2.22 26.29
C GLU A 51 -10.20 -3.71 26.02
N ARG A 52 -9.65 -4.47 26.98
CA ARG A 52 -9.58 -5.93 26.94
C ARG A 52 -10.97 -6.54 26.84
N ASP A 53 -11.90 -6.14 27.70
CA ASP A 53 -13.25 -6.69 27.75
C ASP A 53 -14.01 -6.44 26.44
N GLU A 54 -13.96 -5.21 25.93
CA GLU A 54 -14.60 -4.84 24.65
C GLU A 54 -14.02 -5.63 23.46
N LEU A 55 -12.68 -5.75 23.37
CA LEU A 55 -12.02 -6.49 22.29
C LEU A 55 -12.24 -8.00 22.38
N ALA A 56 -12.24 -8.57 23.59
CA ALA A 56 -12.47 -10.00 23.80
C ALA A 56 -13.90 -10.40 23.43
N GLN A 57 -14.89 -9.60 23.85
CA GLN A 57 -16.30 -9.81 23.50
C GLN A 57 -16.51 -9.71 21.98
N ALA A 58 -15.94 -8.69 21.34
CA ALA A 58 -16.01 -8.55 19.88
C ALA A 58 -15.33 -9.71 19.14
N TYR A 59 -14.16 -10.16 19.60
CA TYR A 59 -13.43 -11.29 18.99
C TYR A 59 -14.24 -12.59 19.04
N GLN A 60 -14.81 -12.92 20.21
CA GLN A 60 -15.63 -14.12 20.38
C GLN A 60 -16.90 -14.05 19.53
N PHE A 61 -17.57 -12.89 19.49
CA PHE A 61 -18.76 -12.67 18.69
C PHE A 61 -18.47 -12.82 17.19
N LEU A 62 -17.42 -12.16 16.68
CA LEU A 62 -17.07 -12.22 15.26
C LEU A 62 -16.59 -13.62 14.84
N ARG A 63 -15.86 -14.34 15.71
CA ARG A 63 -15.46 -15.73 15.45
C ARG A 63 -16.65 -16.67 15.45
N MET A 64 -17.61 -16.48 16.36
CA MET A 64 -18.87 -17.23 16.35
C MET A 64 -19.60 -17.06 15.01
N ILE A 65 -19.73 -15.82 14.51
CA ILE A 65 -20.39 -15.59 13.21
C ILE A 65 -19.55 -16.16 12.05
N GLU A 66 -18.23 -16.01 12.07
CA GLU A 66 -17.35 -16.58 11.03
C GLU A 66 -17.47 -18.11 10.97
N HIS A 67 -17.44 -18.80 12.12
CA HIS A 67 -17.60 -20.25 12.16
C HIS A 67 -19.00 -20.67 11.66
N ARG A 68 -20.04 -19.93 12.05
CA ARG A 68 -21.41 -20.21 11.59
C ARG A 68 -21.59 -20.00 10.09
N LEU A 69 -20.95 -18.97 9.51
CA LEU A 69 -20.90 -18.77 8.06
C LEU A 69 -20.16 -19.90 7.34
N GLN A 70 -19.05 -20.38 7.91
CA GLN A 70 -18.30 -21.52 7.37
C GLN A 70 -19.12 -22.82 7.40
N MET A 71 -19.92 -23.03 8.46
CA MET A 71 -20.80 -24.20 8.59
C MET A 71 -21.93 -24.21 7.56
N ILE A 72 -22.48 -23.06 7.17
CA ILE A 72 -23.60 -22.97 6.21
C ILE A 72 -23.13 -23.26 4.78
N HIS A 73 -21.92 -22.81 4.41
CA HIS A 73 -21.42 -22.95 3.04
C HIS A 73 -20.49 -24.15 2.83
N ASP A 74 -20.19 -24.92 3.87
CA ASP A 74 -19.21 -26.02 3.91
C ASP A 74 -17.89 -25.67 3.18
N ALA A 75 -17.51 -24.40 3.29
CA ALA A 75 -16.42 -23.77 2.54
C ALA A 75 -15.85 -22.62 3.36
N GLN A 76 -14.54 -22.37 3.21
CA GLN A 76 -13.85 -21.22 3.82
C GLN A 76 -14.29 -19.89 3.15
N THR A 77 -15.55 -19.51 3.32
CA THR A 77 -16.10 -18.25 2.81
C THR A 77 -16.08 -17.18 3.91
N HIS A 78 -15.57 -15.99 3.58
CA HIS A 78 -15.39 -14.86 4.51
C HIS A 78 -16.33 -13.67 4.20
N LYS A 79 -17.26 -13.84 3.25
CA LYS A 79 -18.20 -12.82 2.82
C LYS A 79 -19.58 -13.10 3.41
N ILE A 80 -20.25 -12.04 3.86
CA ILE A 80 -21.67 -12.09 4.22
C ILE A 80 -22.44 -12.23 2.89
N PRO A 81 -23.43 -13.14 2.77
CA PRO A 81 -24.25 -13.26 1.59
C PRO A 81 -24.96 -11.95 1.26
N GLU A 82 -24.99 -11.60 -0.02
CA GLU A 82 -25.64 -10.38 -0.53
C GLU A 82 -27.14 -10.60 -0.76
N GLN A 83 -27.61 -11.86 -0.76
CA GLN A 83 -29.01 -12.21 -0.95
C GLN A 83 -29.81 -12.02 0.35
N PRO A 84 -30.98 -11.33 0.31
CA PRO A 84 -31.79 -11.04 1.49
C PRO A 84 -32.23 -12.30 2.27
N ASP A 85 -32.56 -13.37 1.54
CA ASP A 85 -33.02 -14.63 2.12
C ASP A 85 -31.90 -15.37 2.87
N ASP A 86 -30.67 -15.32 2.36
CA ASP A 86 -29.51 -15.91 3.01
C ASP A 86 -29.10 -15.10 4.25
N LEU A 87 -29.24 -13.77 4.19
CA LEU A 87 -29.03 -12.89 5.34
C LEU A 87 -30.00 -13.19 6.48
N ALA A 88 -31.27 -13.44 6.17
CA ALA A 88 -32.29 -13.84 7.14
C ALA A 88 -32.01 -15.21 7.76
N ARG A 89 -31.55 -16.18 6.97
CA ARG A 89 -31.13 -17.51 7.45
C ARG A 89 -29.94 -17.40 8.41
N ILE A 90 -28.95 -16.59 8.08
CA ILE A 90 -27.78 -16.36 8.95
C ILE A 90 -28.16 -15.62 10.23
N ALA A 91 -29.04 -14.61 10.14
CA ALA A 91 -29.53 -13.90 11.32
C ALA A 91 -30.23 -14.87 12.29
N CYS A 92 -31.13 -15.71 11.78
CA CYS A 92 -31.82 -16.74 12.56
C CYS A 92 -30.82 -17.77 13.14
N PHE A 93 -29.90 -18.28 12.34
CA PHE A 93 -28.87 -19.23 12.79
C PHE A 93 -27.93 -18.62 13.84
N CYS A 94 -27.73 -17.31 13.79
CA CYS A 94 -26.95 -16.58 14.77
C CYS A 94 -27.73 -16.24 16.07
N GLY A 95 -29.04 -16.53 16.11
CA GLY A 95 -29.91 -16.26 17.26
C GLY A 95 -30.58 -14.87 17.24
N PHE A 96 -30.62 -14.20 16.09
CA PHE A 96 -31.24 -12.88 15.92
C PHE A 96 -32.63 -12.99 15.29
N THR A 97 -33.52 -12.08 15.70
CA THR A 97 -34.91 -12.01 15.25
C THR A 97 -35.08 -11.41 13.84
N SER A 98 -34.11 -10.62 13.38
CA SER A 98 -34.11 -10.04 12.03
C SER A 98 -32.69 -9.79 11.52
N PRO A 99 -32.51 -9.65 10.18
CA PRO A 99 -31.24 -9.22 9.61
C PRO A 99 -30.77 -7.85 10.13
N ASP A 100 -31.69 -6.93 10.38
CA ASP A 100 -31.38 -5.61 10.94
C ASP A 100 -30.84 -5.72 12.38
N ALA A 101 -31.41 -6.63 13.19
CA ALA A 101 -30.91 -6.90 14.54
C ALA A 101 -29.50 -7.48 14.52
N LEU A 102 -29.19 -8.36 13.57
CA LEU A 102 -27.82 -8.86 13.33
C LEU A 102 -26.89 -7.72 12.91
N HIS A 103 -27.34 -6.83 12.02
CA HIS A 103 -26.54 -5.70 11.55
C HIS A 103 -26.24 -4.71 12.69
N SER A 104 -27.22 -4.37 13.52
CA SER A 104 -27.02 -3.53 14.71
C SER A 104 -26.08 -4.19 15.71
N ALA A 105 -26.22 -5.49 15.98
CA ALA A 105 -25.32 -6.22 16.87
C ALA A 105 -23.88 -6.26 16.33
N LEU A 106 -23.72 -6.46 15.02
CA LEU A 106 -22.41 -6.37 14.35
C LEU A 106 -21.80 -4.99 14.53
N LYS A 107 -22.55 -3.93 14.26
CA LYS A 107 -22.08 -2.55 14.42
C LYS A 107 -21.63 -2.27 15.86
N ASN A 108 -22.40 -2.69 16.85
CA ASN A 108 -22.08 -2.52 18.28
C ASN A 108 -20.76 -3.20 18.69
N HIS A 109 -20.34 -4.26 18.01
CA HIS A 109 -19.05 -4.92 18.25
C HIS A 109 -17.92 -4.39 17.37
N LEU A 110 -18.20 -3.90 16.15
CA LEU A 110 -17.20 -3.36 15.24
C LEU A 110 -16.74 -1.95 15.62
N ASP A 111 -17.67 -1.09 16.09
CA ASP A 111 -17.37 0.31 16.41
C ASP A 111 -16.32 0.45 17.55
N PRO A 112 -16.43 -0.29 18.68
CA PRO A 112 -15.42 -0.24 19.74
C PRO A 112 -14.05 -0.77 19.28
N VAL A 113 -14.02 -1.83 18.45
CA VAL A 113 -12.78 -2.39 17.91
C VAL A 113 -12.06 -1.36 17.04
N SER A 114 -12.79 -0.71 16.13
CA SER A 114 -12.23 0.34 15.27
C SER A 114 -11.65 1.48 16.11
N ARG A 115 -12.39 1.92 17.14
CA ARG A 115 -11.96 2.99 18.05
C ARG A 115 -10.66 2.63 18.79
N HIS A 116 -10.55 1.43 19.35
CA HIS A 116 -9.34 0.99 20.06
C HIS A 116 -8.17 0.79 19.12
N TYR A 117 -8.41 0.23 17.93
CA TYR A 117 -7.39 0.08 16.90
C TYR A 117 -6.86 1.43 16.42
N GLU A 118 -7.74 2.41 16.20
CA GLU A 118 -7.37 3.78 15.85
C GLU A 118 -6.60 4.48 16.97
N ALA A 119 -6.98 4.29 18.23
CA ALA A 119 -6.29 4.85 19.39
C ALA A 119 -4.88 4.25 19.62
N LEU A 120 -4.64 3.01 19.14
CA LEU A 120 -3.33 2.35 19.23
C LEU A 120 -2.34 2.86 18.17
N LEU A 121 -2.85 3.34 17.05
CA LEU A 121 -2.03 4.04 16.07
C LEU A 121 -1.64 5.38 16.71
N PRO A 122 -0.36 5.80 16.65
CA PRO A 122 0.03 7.12 17.15
C PRO A 122 -0.92 8.12 16.52
N ALA A 123 -1.61 8.90 17.38
CA ALA A 123 -2.68 9.82 16.99
C ALA A 123 -2.31 10.48 15.67
N GLY A 124 -2.89 9.95 14.59
CA GLY A 124 -2.86 10.63 13.31
C GLY A 124 -3.99 11.61 13.44
N ASP A 125 -3.70 12.76 14.04
CA ASP A 125 -4.60 13.87 14.27
C ASP A 125 -5.68 13.96 13.19
N GLU A 126 -6.90 13.54 13.52
CA GLU A 126 -8.07 13.74 12.66
C GLU A 126 -8.52 15.22 12.66
N THR A 127 -7.74 16.10 13.30
CA THR A 127 -7.88 17.56 13.27
C THR A 127 -6.62 18.29 12.80
N GLU A 128 -5.54 17.61 12.42
CA GLU A 128 -4.42 18.29 11.77
C GLU A 128 -4.72 18.44 10.29
N ASP A 129 -4.49 19.66 9.82
CA ASP A 129 -4.24 19.99 8.43
C ASP A 129 -3.71 18.77 7.67
N SER A 130 -4.54 18.25 6.75
CA SER A 130 -4.15 17.14 5.87
C SER A 130 -2.85 17.44 5.09
N GLY A 131 -2.40 18.70 5.13
CA GLY A 131 -1.27 19.27 4.42
C GLY A 131 -1.61 19.53 2.96
N TYR A 132 -2.84 19.17 2.55
CA TYR A 132 -3.35 19.49 1.23
C TYR A 132 -3.91 20.91 1.23
N PRO A 133 -3.61 21.71 0.19
CA PRO A 133 -4.28 22.99 -0.01
C PRO A 133 -5.80 22.79 -0.08
N ASN A 134 -6.57 23.81 0.30
CA ASN A 134 -8.01 23.80 0.04
C ASN A 134 -8.27 23.82 -1.47
N GLU A 135 -9.50 23.45 -1.88
CA GLU A 135 -9.87 23.32 -3.28
C GLU A 135 -9.58 24.57 -4.11
N ALA A 136 -9.92 25.75 -3.57
CA ALA A 136 -9.70 27.03 -4.24
C ALA A 136 -8.20 27.34 -4.44
N ALA A 137 -7.36 27.14 -3.41
CA ALA A 137 -5.92 27.35 -3.51
C ALA A 137 -5.25 26.35 -4.44
N LEU A 138 -5.73 25.10 -4.47
CA LEU A 138 -5.22 24.08 -5.38
C LEU A 138 -5.57 24.41 -6.84
N LEU A 139 -6.79 24.88 -7.09
CA LEU A 139 -7.21 25.33 -8.42
C LEU A 139 -6.31 26.47 -8.92
N SER A 140 -6.13 27.52 -8.10
CA SER A 140 -5.25 28.65 -8.45
C SER A 140 -3.81 28.20 -8.67
N LEU A 141 -3.27 27.29 -7.84
CA LEU A 141 -1.93 26.75 -8.03
C LEU A 141 -1.78 26.00 -9.37
N LEU A 142 -2.77 25.19 -9.75
CA LEU A 142 -2.74 24.44 -11.01
C LEU A 142 -2.86 25.37 -12.23
N GLU A 143 -3.65 26.43 -12.13
CA GLU A 143 -3.74 27.49 -13.16
C GLU A 143 -2.40 28.23 -13.31
N GLU A 144 -1.78 28.66 -12.21
CA GLU A 144 -0.46 29.31 -12.21
C GLU A 144 0.63 28.41 -12.81
N LEU A 145 0.54 27.11 -12.56
CA LEU A 145 1.46 26.10 -13.10
C LEU A 145 1.14 25.67 -14.53
N GLY A 146 0.10 26.24 -15.16
CA GLY A 146 -0.21 26.02 -16.58
C GLY A 146 -0.84 24.66 -16.91
N PHE A 147 -1.54 24.03 -15.97
CA PHE A 147 -2.33 22.83 -16.26
C PHE A 147 -3.52 23.19 -17.16
N ALA A 148 -3.81 22.34 -18.16
CA ALA A 148 -4.84 22.62 -19.16
C ALA A 148 -6.27 22.43 -18.60
N ASN A 149 -6.46 21.46 -17.70
CA ASN A 149 -7.75 21.18 -17.05
C ASN A 149 -7.61 21.15 -15.51
N PRO A 150 -7.40 22.31 -14.85
CA PRO A 150 -7.19 22.38 -13.41
C PRO A 150 -8.30 21.72 -12.58
N SER A 151 -9.57 21.91 -12.96
CA SER A 151 -10.72 21.33 -12.24
C SER A 151 -10.70 19.81 -12.20
N ASP A 152 -10.32 19.14 -13.29
CA ASP A 152 -10.21 17.68 -13.32
C ASP A 152 -9.04 17.20 -12.45
N MET A 153 -7.92 17.93 -12.48
CA MET A 153 -6.73 17.62 -11.68
C MET A 153 -6.99 17.81 -10.17
N VAL A 154 -7.81 18.80 -9.79
CA VAL A 154 -8.31 18.95 -8.41
C VAL A 154 -9.07 17.70 -7.97
N GLN A 155 -9.98 17.16 -8.80
CA GLN A 155 -10.72 15.94 -8.47
C GLN A 155 -9.80 14.73 -8.31
N VAL A 156 -8.73 14.64 -9.11
CA VAL A 156 -7.71 13.59 -8.97
C VAL A 156 -7.04 13.69 -7.59
N ILE A 157 -6.57 14.86 -7.20
CA ILE A 157 -5.85 15.10 -5.93
C ILE A 157 -6.79 14.93 -4.73
N ASP A 158 -8.05 15.33 -4.86
CA ASP A 158 -9.07 15.10 -3.83
C ASP A 158 -9.28 13.59 -3.56
N ARG A 159 -9.27 12.74 -4.60
CA ARG A 159 -9.31 11.27 -4.40
C ARG A 159 -8.13 10.78 -3.56
N TRP A 160 -6.96 11.41 -3.69
CA TRP A 160 -5.78 11.10 -2.88
C TRP A 160 -5.99 11.50 -1.43
N GLN A 161 -6.46 12.73 -1.20
CA GLN A 161 -6.77 13.26 0.13
C GLN A 161 -7.85 12.42 0.84
N ARG A 162 -8.86 11.94 0.11
CA ARG A 162 -9.91 11.06 0.65
C ARG A 162 -9.44 9.60 0.87
N GLY A 163 -8.21 9.26 0.49
CA GLY A 163 -7.62 7.94 0.67
C GLY A 163 -8.32 6.85 -0.13
N ARG A 164 -8.81 7.16 -1.34
CA ARG A 164 -9.52 6.21 -2.20
C ARG A 164 -8.65 5.02 -2.62
N TYR A 165 -7.35 5.22 -2.72
CA TYR A 165 -6.39 4.16 -3.08
C TYR A 165 -5.85 3.43 -1.87
N ARG A 166 -5.49 2.15 -2.06
CA ARG A 166 -4.89 1.31 -1.02
C ARG A 166 -3.64 1.95 -0.43
N ALA A 167 -2.80 2.54 -1.28
CA ALA A 167 -1.59 3.25 -0.88
C ALA A 167 -1.84 4.46 0.05
N LEU A 168 -3.02 5.06 -0.02
CA LEU A 168 -3.40 6.29 0.70
C LEU A 168 -4.45 6.06 1.79
N LYS A 169 -4.68 4.81 2.20
CA LYS A 169 -5.65 4.51 3.27
C LYS A 169 -5.28 5.13 4.62
N THR A 170 -3.99 5.20 4.92
CA THR A 170 -3.51 5.71 6.21
C THR A 170 -3.31 7.22 6.17
N ALA A 171 -3.65 7.93 7.26
CA ALA A 171 -3.38 9.35 7.42
C ALA A 171 -1.89 9.70 7.21
N ARG A 172 -0.97 8.86 7.70
CA ARG A 172 0.48 9.02 7.48
C ARG A 172 0.85 9.05 5.99
N ALA A 173 0.35 8.12 5.18
CA ALA A 173 0.63 8.11 3.75
C ALA A 173 0.11 9.38 3.05
N ARG A 174 -1.09 9.83 3.40
CA ARG A 174 -1.67 11.08 2.88
C ARG A 174 -0.84 12.30 3.28
N LYS A 175 -0.43 12.38 4.55
CA LYS A 175 0.45 13.44 5.05
C LYS A 175 1.81 13.40 4.36
N LEU A 176 2.41 12.23 4.13
CA LEU A 176 3.68 12.14 3.40
C LEU A 176 3.53 12.64 1.95
N LEU A 177 2.45 12.26 1.26
CA LEU A 177 2.18 12.70 -0.11
C LEU A 177 1.90 14.21 -0.17
N SER A 178 1.21 14.79 0.81
CA SER A 178 0.91 16.23 0.82
C SER A 178 2.16 17.10 0.85
N HIS A 179 3.19 16.70 1.60
CA HIS A 179 4.51 17.36 1.59
C HIS A 179 5.21 17.29 0.23
N CYS A 180 4.95 16.24 -0.56
CA CYS A 180 5.52 16.08 -1.89
C CYS A 180 4.67 16.72 -3.00
N LEU A 181 3.44 17.17 -2.70
CA LEU A 181 2.47 17.58 -3.70
C LEU A 181 2.93 18.80 -4.51
N LYS A 182 3.32 19.89 -3.84
CA LYS A 182 3.76 21.10 -4.54
C LYS A 182 5.00 20.86 -5.41
N PRO A 183 6.10 20.26 -4.89
CA PRO A 183 7.25 19.90 -5.72
C PRO A 183 6.90 18.98 -6.90
N LEU A 184 5.90 18.11 -6.75
CA LEU A 184 5.43 17.21 -7.81
C LEU A 184 4.74 17.99 -8.92
N LEU A 185 3.83 18.90 -8.56
CA LEU A 185 3.11 19.73 -9.52
C LEU A 185 4.07 20.68 -10.26
N GLU A 186 5.03 21.27 -9.56
CA GLU A 186 6.10 22.08 -10.16
C GLU A 186 6.94 21.27 -11.16
N ALA A 187 7.31 20.03 -10.80
CA ALA A 187 8.04 19.16 -11.71
C ALA A 187 7.24 18.78 -12.96
N PHE A 188 5.92 18.57 -12.84
CA PHE A 188 5.04 18.26 -13.96
C PHE A 188 4.74 19.47 -14.85
N SER A 189 4.65 20.67 -14.27
CA SER A 189 4.51 21.93 -14.99
C SER A 189 5.65 22.16 -15.99
N GLY A 190 6.87 21.74 -15.65
CA GLY A 190 8.03 21.81 -16.56
C GLY A 190 7.99 20.84 -17.76
N THR A 191 6.94 20.02 -17.90
CA THR A 191 6.79 19.04 -18.98
C THR A 191 5.84 19.54 -20.06
N GLN A 192 5.88 18.97 -21.27
CA GLN A 192 4.97 19.39 -22.35
C GLN A 192 3.49 19.05 -22.09
N GLN A 193 3.19 18.11 -21.18
CA GLN A 193 1.82 17.63 -20.92
C GLN A 193 1.60 17.39 -19.41
N PRO A 194 1.49 18.45 -18.59
CA PRO A 194 1.38 18.35 -17.13
C PRO A 194 0.20 17.49 -16.66
N ASP A 195 -0.99 17.66 -17.25
CA ASP A 195 -2.21 16.91 -16.93
C ASP A 195 -2.02 15.39 -17.10
N ARG A 196 -1.30 14.99 -18.16
CA ARG A 196 -1.02 13.58 -18.44
C ARG A 196 0.04 13.02 -17.50
N ALA A 197 1.02 13.82 -17.11
CA ALA A 197 1.99 13.43 -16.09
C ALA A 197 1.29 13.15 -14.75
N LEU A 198 0.37 14.03 -14.34
CA LEU A 198 -0.43 13.83 -13.12
C LEU A 198 -1.31 12.59 -13.22
N SER A 199 -1.97 12.37 -14.36
CA SER A 199 -2.82 11.18 -14.57
C SER A 199 -2.04 9.87 -14.56
N ARG A 200 -0.80 9.86 -15.08
CA ARG A 200 0.11 8.69 -14.97
C ARG A 200 0.54 8.45 -13.53
N PHE A 201 0.83 9.52 -12.80
CA PHE A 201 1.18 9.42 -11.38
C PHE A 201 -0.01 8.94 -10.52
N ASP A 202 -1.23 9.38 -10.83
CA ASP A 202 -2.47 8.85 -10.24
C ASP A 202 -2.60 7.33 -10.48
N SER A 203 -2.36 6.89 -11.72
CA SER A 203 -2.39 5.47 -12.09
C SER A 203 -1.30 4.67 -11.37
N PHE A 204 -0.11 5.24 -11.21
CA PHE A 204 0.96 4.65 -10.40
C PHE A 204 0.53 4.49 -8.93
N ILE A 205 -0.02 5.53 -8.30
CA ILE A 205 -0.53 5.46 -6.92
C ILE A 205 -1.63 4.40 -6.79
N ALA A 206 -2.54 4.30 -7.76
CA ALA A 206 -3.64 3.34 -7.73
C ALA A 206 -3.17 1.88 -7.67
N GLN A 207 -2.01 1.57 -8.24
CA GLN A 207 -1.43 0.22 -8.27
C GLN A 207 -0.53 -0.10 -7.08
N LEU A 208 -0.17 0.90 -6.27
CA LEU A 208 0.73 0.69 -5.13
C LEU A 208 0.04 -0.11 -4.00
N PRO A 209 0.70 -1.18 -3.47
CA PRO A 209 0.14 -1.96 -2.38
C PRO A 209 0.14 -1.19 -1.05
N ALA A 210 1.09 -0.27 -0.85
CA ALA A 210 1.23 0.60 0.32
C ALA A 210 1.97 1.89 -0.06
N GLY A 211 1.56 3.04 0.49
CA GLY A 211 2.13 4.35 0.14
C GLY A 211 3.20 4.86 1.11
N VAL A 212 3.19 4.43 2.38
CA VAL A 212 4.09 5.01 3.40
C VAL A 212 5.56 4.86 3.02
N GLN A 213 5.98 3.67 2.59
CA GLN A 213 7.38 3.41 2.24
C GLN A 213 7.86 4.26 1.06
N ILE A 214 7.09 4.28 -0.04
CA ILE A 214 7.47 5.02 -1.25
C ILE A 214 7.51 6.53 -1.02
N PHE A 215 6.53 7.10 -0.29
CA PHE A 215 6.51 8.54 -0.04
C PHE A 215 7.58 8.94 0.98
N SER A 216 7.90 8.07 1.95
CA SER A 216 9.07 8.28 2.81
C SER A 216 10.38 8.26 2.02
N LEU A 217 10.52 7.34 1.05
CA LEU A 217 11.69 7.31 0.16
C LEU A 217 11.82 8.59 -0.67
N PHE A 218 10.71 9.14 -1.18
CA PHE A 218 10.73 10.41 -1.91
C PHE A 218 11.15 11.59 -1.05
N GLN A 219 10.70 11.63 0.22
CA GLN A 219 11.13 12.67 1.16
C GLN A 219 12.62 12.55 1.51
N SER A 220 13.10 11.34 1.75
CA SER A 220 14.50 11.09 2.09
C SER A 220 15.45 11.25 0.91
N ASN A 221 14.96 11.05 -0.33
CA ASN A 221 15.77 11.10 -1.55
C ASN A 221 15.14 12.03 -2.63
N PRO A 222 15.40 13.35 -2.57
CA PRO A 222 14.85 14.29 -3.54
C PRO A 222 15.31 14.06 -5.00
N SER A 223 16.45 13.41 -5.22
CA SER A 223 16.92 12.99 -6.56
C SER A 223 16.01 11.92 -7.17
N LEU A 224 15.69 10.87 -6.41
CA LEU A 224 14.77 9.81 -6.82
C LEU A 224 13.41 10.39 -7.20
N PHE A 225 12.88 11.28 -6.35
CA PHE A 225 11.60 11.92 -6.60
C PHE A 225 11.58 12.70 -7.92
N ARG A 226 12.64 13.49 -8.21
CA ARG A 226 12.77 14.23 -9.47
C ARG A 226 12.84 13.29 -10.67
N LEU A 227 13.56 12.17 -10.56
CA LEU A 227 13.63 11.17 -11.61
C LEU A 227 12.25 10.54 -11.88
N VAL A 228 11.54 10.13 -10.82
CA VAL A 228 10.17 9.58 -10.95
C VAL A 228 9.24 10.60 -11.60
N ALA A 229 9.29 11.86 -11.17
CA ALA A 229 8.46 12.90 -11.75
C ALA A 229 8.77 13.12 -13.24
N ARG A 230 10.06 13.08 -13.60
CA ARG A 230 10.52 13.15 -14.99
C ARG A 230 10.02 11.96 -15.80
N ILE A 231 10.16 10.73 -15.30
CA ILE A 231 9.65 9.51 -15.96
C ILE A 231 8.15 9.66 -16.28
N MET A 232 7.35 10.15 -15.32
CA MET A 232 5.91 10.38 -15.52
C MET A 232 5.62 11.41 -16.63
N GLY A 233 6.44 12.46 -16.70
CA GLY A 233 6.30 13.53 -17.69
C GLY A 233 6.68 13.14 -19.11
N ILE A 234 7.87 12.57 -19.28
CA ILE A 234 8.51 12.45 -20.59
C ILE A 234 8.68 11.01 -21.09
N ALA A 235 8.45 9.98 -20.27
CA ALA A 235 8.66 8.58 -20.66
C ALA A 235 7.41 7.71 -20.38
N PRO A 236 6.37 7.78 -21.22
CA PRO A 236 5.11 7.06 -21.01
C PRO A 236 5.29 5.55 -20.80
N ALA A 237 6.14 4.92 -21.60
CA ALA A 237 6.41 3.48 -21.49
C ALA A 237 7.08 3.10 -20.16
N LEU A 238 7.99 3.92 -19.64
CA LEU A 238 8.63 3.68 -18.35
C LEU A 238 7.67 3.93 -17.19
N ALA A 239 6.83 4.97 -17.30
CA ALA A 239 5.79 5.27 -16.32
C ALA A 239 4.77 4.11 -16.20
N GLU A 240 4.31 3.58 -17.33
CA GLU A 240 3.41 2.43 -17.36
C GLU A 240 4.05 1.16 -16.80
N ASN A 241 5.33 0.91 -17.14
CA ASN A 241 6.07 -0.23 -16.61
C ASN A 241 6.21 -0.11 -15.08
N MET A 242 6.61 1.05 -14.57
CA MET A 242 6.75 1.30 -13.13
C MET A 242 5.41 1.23 -12.38
N ALA A 243 4.29 1.63 -13.00
CA ALA A 243 2.97 1.45 -12.42
C ALA A 243 2.55 -0.03 -12.31
N ARG A 244 2.90 -0.86 -13.30
CA ARG A 244 2.63 -2.31 -13.25
C ARG A 244 3.57 -3.04 -12.30
N HIS A 245 4.79 -2.54 -12.13
CA HIS A 245 5.85 -3.18 -11.38
C HIS A 245 6.48 -2.22 -10.35
N PRO A 246 5.80 -1.92 -9.21
CA PRO A 246 6.31 -0.96 -8.23
C PRO A 246 7.67 -1.27 -7.61
N HIS A 247 8.08 -2.55 -7.60
CA HIS A 247 9.39 -2.98 -7.11
C HIS A 247 10.56 -2.39 -7.93
N LEU A 248 10.30 -1.92 -9.16
CA LEU A 248 11.30 -1.24 -9.98
C LEU A 248 11.81 0.06 -9.34
N VAL A 249 11.03 0.67 -8.43
CA VAL A 249 11.52 1.85 -7.69
C VAL A 249 12.66 1.47 -6.74
N ASP A 250 12.60 0.28 -6.15
CA ASP A 250 13.66 -0.20 -5.26
C ASP A 250 14.97 -0.40 -6.03
N ALA A 251 14.91 -0.80 -7.31
CA ALA A 251 16.08 -0.93 -8.17
C ALA A 251 16.82 0.40 -8.39
N ILE A 252 16.11 1.55 -8.39
CA ILE A 252 16.74 2.88 -8.54
C ILE A 252 17.64 3.22 -7.33
N LEU A 253 17.39 2.60 -6.17
CA LEU A 253 18.20 2.80 -4.98
C LEU A 253 19.55 2.07 -5.03
N ASP A 254 19.75 1.18 -6.01
CA ASP A 254 21.02 0.50 -6.21
C ASP A 254 22.11 1.52 -6.61
N PRO A 255 23.26 1.57 -5.92
CA PRO A 255 24.37 2.47 -6.28
C PRO A 255 24.82 2.33 -7.74
N ASP A 256 24.75 1.13 -8.30
CA ASP A 256 25.18 0.83 -9.66
C ASP A 256 24.04 0.99 -10.69
N PHE A 257 22.87 1.49 -10.29
CA PHE A 257 21.73 1.67 -11.18
C PHE A 257 22.05 2.57 -12.38
N PHE A 258 22.87 3.61 -12.18
CA PHE A 258 23.28 4.52 -13.27
C PHE A 258 24.58 4.09 -13.96
N ALA A 259 25.23 3.01 -13.52
CA ALA A 259 26.39 2.47 -14.21
C ALA A 259 25.95 1.72 -15.49
N PRO A 260 26.72 1.81 -16.60
CA PRO A 260 26.43 1.05 -17.80
C PRO A 260 26.24 -0.43 -17.50
N LEU A 261 25.26 -1.06 -18.14
CA LEU A 261 25.08 -2.50 -17.97
C LEU A 261 26.35 -3.25 -18.39
N PRO A 262 26.70 -4.32 -17.66
CA PRO A 262 27.88 -5.09 -17.98
C PRO A 262 27.66 -5.92 -19.24
N ASP A 263 28.72 -6.58 -19.72
CA ASP A 263 28.64 -7.42 -20.92
C ASP A 263 27.76 -8.67 -20.71
N GLN A 264 27.49 -9.38 -21.80
CA GLN A 264 26.67 -10.59 -21.79
C GLN A 264 27.17 -11.65 -20.78
N GLN A 265 28.49 -11.82 -20.64
CA GLN A 265 29.06 -12.83 -19.75
C GLN A 265 28.80 -12.50 -18.29
N ALA A 266 28.99 -11.23 -17.91
CA ALA A 266 28.70 -10.75 -16.57
C ALA A 266 27.20 -10.74 -16.27
N LEU A 267 26.34 -10.35 -17.23
CA LEU A 267 24.88 -10.43 -17.08
C LEU A 267 24.42 -11.88 -16.83
N ARG A 268 24.97 -12.84 -17.57
CA ARG A 268 24.68 -14.26 -17.36
C ARG A 268 25.12 -14.74 -15.99
N ALA A 269 26.31 -14.35 -15.54
CA ALA A 269 26.82 -14.71 -14.21
C ALA A 269 25.96 -14.11 -13.07
N ASP A 270 25.47 -12.89 -13.25
CA ASP A 270 24.53 -12.22 -12.33
C ASP A 270 23.20 -12.99 -12.26
N LEU A 271 22.61 -13.33 -13.41
CA LEU A 271 21.39 -14.12 -13.47
C LEU A 271 21.55 -15.51 -12.86
N GLU A 272 22.63 -16.24 -13.19
CA GLU A 272 22.96 -17.53 -12.59
C GLU A 272 23.09 -17.42 -11.06
N THR A 273 23.65 -16.32 -10.56
CA THR A 273 23.74 -16.05 -9.12
C THR A 273 22.37 -15.78 -8.49
N ALA A 274 21.50 -15.02 -9.16
CA ALA A 274 20.13 -14.79 -8.72
C ALA A 274 19.32 -16.10 -8.66
N LEU A 275 19.49 -16.97 -9.67
CA LEU A 275 18.80 -18.26 -9.79
C LEU A 275 19.18 -19.27 -8.71
N LYS A 276 20.35 -19.16 -8.07
CA LYS A 276 20.74 -20.01 -6.93
C LYS A 276 19.76 -19.92 -5.74
N ARG A 277 18.96 -18.86 -5.68
CA ARG A 277 17.93 -18.65 -4.63
C ARG A 277 16.62 -19.37 -4.94
N ALA A 278 16.44 -19.87 -6.16
CA ALA A 278 15.21 -20.55 -6.57
C ALA A 278 15.11 -21.94 -5.93
N ARG A 279 13.94 -22.27 -5.37
CA ARG A 279 13.69 -23.59 -4.79
C ARG A 279 12.95 -24.51 -5.76
N ASP A 280 12.21 -23.94 -6.69
CA ASP A 280 11.40 -24.63 -7.67
C ASP A 280 11.36 -23.87 -9.00
N TYR A 281 10.64 -24.44 -9.98
CA TYR A 281 10.51 -23.84 -11.31
C TYR A 281 9.73 -22.52 -11.30
N GLN A 282 8.80 -22.33 -10.37
CA GLN A 282 8.02 -21.10 -10.28
C GLN A 282 8.89 -19.95 -9.77
N ASP A 283 9.72 -20.20 -8.75
CA ASP A 283 10.72 -19.26 -8.26
C ASP A 283 11.68 -18.84 -9.38
N ILE A 284 12.10 -19.78 -10.26
CA ILE A 284 12.92 -19.47 -11.44
C ILE A 284 12.21 -18.46 -12.34
N LEU A 285 10.96 -18.71 -12.72
CA LEU A 285 10.20 -17.81 -13.60
C LEU A 285 10.03 -16.41 -12.99
N ASP A 286 9.75 -16.33 -11.70
CA ASP A 286 9.56 -15.06 -11.02
C ASP A 286 10.87 -14.27 -10.85
N ILE A 287 11.99 -14.97 -10.62
CA ILE A 287 13.33 -14.35 -10.58
C ILE A 287 13.71 -13.82 -11.97
N VAL A 288 13.57 -14.62 -13.02
CA VAL A 288 13.92 -14.22 -14.40
C VAL A 288 13.10 -13.01 -14.83
N ARG A 289 11.78 -13.00 -14.58
CA ARG A 289 10.92 -11.86 -14.91
C ARG A 289 11.37 -10.60 -14.18
N ARG A 290 11.52 -10.66 -12.85
CA ARG A 290 11.95 -9.52 -12.05
C ARG A 290 13.30 -8.98 -12.53
N TRP A 291 14.28 -9.87 -12.67
CA TRP A 291 15.63 -9.50 -13.11
C TRP A 291 15.61 -8.85 -14.50
N THR A 292 14.87 -9.43 -15.44
CA THR A 292 14.73 -8.88 -16.80
C THR A 292 14.04 -7.51 -16.78
N ASP A 293 12.96 -7.36 -16.02
CA ASP A 293 12.20 -6.12 -15.93
C ASP A 293 13.03 -5.00 -15.27
N GLU A 294 13.81 -5.32 -14.24
CA GLU A 294 14.75 -4.40 -13.58
C GLU A 294 15.83 -3.92 -14.56
N ARG A 295 16.46 -4.81 -15.33
CA ARG A 295 17.51 -4.45 -16.31
C ARG A 295 16.96 -3.64 -17.49
N LYS A 296 15.78 -3.99 -18.00
CA LYS A 296 15.09 -3.21 -19.04
C LYS A 296 14.73 -1.82 -18.54
N PHE A 297 14.25 -1.72 -17.30
CA PHE A 297 13.93 -0.46 -16.68
C PHE A 297 15.17 0.40 -16.47
N GLN A 298 16.27 -0.19 -15.98
CA GLN A 298 17.58 0.46 -15.84
C GLN A 298 18.05 1.05 -17.17
N LEU A 299 18.07 0.25 -18.25
CA LEU A 299 18.44 0.72 -19.59
C LEU A 299 17.55 1.87 -20.08
N GLY A 300 16.24 1.76 -19.88
CA GLY A 300 15.31 2.79 -20.28
C GLY A 300 15.54 4.11 -19.54
N VAL A 301 15.83 4.06 -18.24
CA VAL A 301 16.18 5.23 -17.45
C VAL A 301 17.54 5.81 -17.85
N GLN A 302 18.54 4.98 -18.10
CA GLN A 302 19.86 5.43 -18.57
C GLN A 302 19.78 6.13 -19.93
N ALA A 303 18.96 5.61 -20.85
CA ALA A 303 18.68 6.28 -22.12
C ALA A 303 17.95 7.62 -21.92
N LEU A 304 17.02 7.69 -20.96
CA LEU A 304 16.31 8.93 -20.61
C LEU A 304 17.23 10.02 -20.05
N GLU A 305 18.19 9.61 -19.21
CA GLU A 305 19.19 10.49 -18.59
C GLU A 305 20.41 10.74 -19.49
N ALA A 306 20.36 10.26 -20.75
CA ALA A 306 21.44 10.39 -21.74
C ALA A 306 22.80 9.83 -21.26
N ILE A 307 22.77 8.84 -20.37
CA ILE A 307 23.96 8.11 -19.91
C ILE A 307 24.44 7.14 -20.99
N CYS A 308 23.48 6.51 -21.69
CA CYS A 308 23.74 5.63 -22.82
C CYS A 308 23.12 6.18 -24.10
N ASN A 309 23.85 6.08 -25.20
CA ASN A 309 23.31 6.41 -26.52
C ASN A 309 22.43 5.27 -27.06
N VAL A 310 21.73 5.52 -28.16
CA VAL A 310 20.83 4.54 -28.79
C VAL A 310 21.55 3.25 -29.19
N ARG A 311 22.80 3.34 -29.64
CA ARG A 311 23.59 2.18 -30.06
C ARG A 311 23.98 1.31 -28.86
N GLU A 312 24.47 1.93 -27.79
CA GLU A 312 24.81 1.25 -26.53
C GLU A 312 23.59 0.61 -25.89
N THR A 313 22.46 1.32 -25.88
CA THR A 313 21.18 0.79 -25.38
C THR A 313 20.75 -0.43 -26.17
N SER A 314 20.88 -0.39 -27.50
CA SER A 314 20.50 -1.49 -28.39
C SER A 314 21.38 -2.71 -28.18
N LEU A 315 22.70 -2.51 -28.08
CA LEU A 315 23.66 -3.59 -27.81
C LEU A 315 23.40 -4.23 -26.44
N SER A 316 23.16 -3.40 -25.42
CA SER A 316 22.88 -3.88 -24.06
C SER A 316 21.56 -4.65 -23.99
N MET A 317 20.55 -4.25 -24.78
CA MET A 317 19.28 -4.98 -24.88
C MET A 317 19.47 -6.35 -25.54
N THR A 318 20.36 -6.47 -26.54
CA THR A 318 20.74 -7.76 -27.14
C THR A 318 21.50 -8.62 -26.15
N ASN A 319 22.52 -8.06 -25.47
CA ASN A 319 23.27 -8.79 -24.45
C ASN A 319 22.37 -9.30 -23.31
N LEU A 320 21.35 -8.50 -22.94
CA LEU A 320 20.34 -8.89 -21.95
C LEU A 320 19.43 -10.02 -22.44
N ALA A 321 19.10 -10.05 -23.74
CA ALA A 321 18.27 -11.09 -24.31
C ALA A 321 19.01 -12.43 -24.51
N ASP A 322 20.32 -12.36 -24.79
CA ASP A 322 21.17 -13.53 -25.01
C ASP A 322 21.74 -14.14 -23.71
N ALA A 323 21.67 -13.41 -22.59
CA ALA A 323 22.09 -13.87 -21.26
C ALA A 323 21.02 -14.77 -20.61
#